data_AF-A0A965CZK1-F1
#
_entry.id   AF-A0A965CZK1-F1
#
_cell.length_a   1.000
_cell.length_b   1.000
_cell.length_c   1.000
_cell.angle_alpha   90.00
_cell.angle_beta   90.00
_cell.angle_gamma   90.00
#
_symmetry.space_group_name_H-M   'P 1'
#
loop_
_entity.id
_entity.type
_entity.pdbx_description
1 polymer ?
#
loop_
_entity_poly.entity_id
_entity_poly.type
_entity_poly.pdbx_seq_one_letter_code
_entity_poly.pdbx_strand_id
1 'polypeptide(L)'
;VTSPVGSLVTQLKLWEGVRPGTVAKCYGQGHWAYGRVAARNYAKAQARGGNNNDILVDDYDRLSGATARNGGFTGVRIQKV
;
A
#
# COMPACT_ATOMS: atom_id res chain seq x y z
N VAL A 1 -1.41 7.97 2.62
CA VAL A 1 -2.11 6.86 3.32
C VAL A 1 -1.15 6.33 4.35
N THR A 2 -1.58 6.26 5.61
CA THR A 2 -0.69 5.96 6.74
C THR A 2 -1.35 4.93 7.64
N SER A 3 -0.59 3.90 8.00
CA SER A 3 -0.92 2.94 9.07
C SER A 3 0.02 3.18 10.27
N PRO A 4 -0.11 2.43 11.37
CA PRO A 4 0.84 2.52 12.49
C PRO A 4 2.29 2.18 12.13
N VAL A 5 2.51 1.38 11.07
CA VAL A 5 3.85 0.85 10.72
C VAL A 5 4.52 1.59 9.56
N GLY A 6 3.79 2.43 8.84
CA GLY A 6 4.39 3.18 7.73
C GLY A 6 3.40 3.99 6.92
N SER A 7 3.86 4.49 5.78
CA SER A 7 3.07 5.37 4.92
C SER A 7 3.44 5.24 3.46
N LEU A 8 2.46 5.56 2.61
CA LEU A 8 2.64 5.67 1.17
C LEU A 8 1.90 6.89 0.62
N VAL A 9 2.35 7.38 -0.53
CA VAL A 9 1.70 8.45 -1.29
C VAL A 9 1.11 7.88 -2.58
N THR A 10 -0.14 8.25 -2.87
CA THR A 10 -0.85 7.85 -4.10
C THR A 10 -1.93 8.89 -4.42
N GLN A 11 -2.50 8.80 -5.61
CA GLN A 11 -3.64 9.62 -6.02
C GLN A 11 -4.95 9.10 -5.44
N LEU A 12 -5.86 10.01 -5.09
CA LEU A 12 -7.21 9.69 -4.62
C LEU A 12 -8.17 9.51 -5.80
N LYS A 13 -9.05 8.51 -5.72
CA LYS A 13 -10.19 8.34 -6.63
C LYS A 13 -11.44 8.03 -5.80
N LEU A 14 -12.49 8.81 -5.99
CA LEU A 14 -13.81 8.51 -5.44
C LEU A 14 -14.53 7.50 -6.36
N TRP A 15 -15.13 6.47 -5.77
CA TRP A 15 -15.81 5.42 -6.52
C TRP A 15 -16.86 4.71 -5.67
N GLU A 16 -18.11 4.69 -6.14
CA GLU A 16 -19.26 4.06 -5.46
C GLU A 16 -19.10 2.55 -5.24
N GLY A 17 -18.20 1.90 -6.00
CA GLY A 17 -17.89 0.48 -5.84
C GLY A 17 -17.07 0.13 -4.59
N VAL A 18 -16.68 1.12 -3.76
CA VAL A 18 -15.92 0.90 -2.54
C VAL A 18 -16.85 0.94 -1.33
N ARG A 19 -16.82 -0.11 -0.50
CA ARG A 19 -17.59 -0.16 0.76
C ARG A 19 -17.25 1.05 1.64
N PRO A 20 -18.24 1.80 2.17
CA PRO A 20 -17.99 2.89 3.10
C PRO A 20 -17.16 2.47 4.31
N GLY A 21 -16.24 3.34 4.73
CA GLY A 21 -15.27 3.04 5.80
C GLY A 21 -14.06 2.19 5.36
N THR A 22 -13.93 1.87 4.07
CA THR A 22 -12.78 1.13 3.53
C THR A 22 -12.09 1.91 2.41
N VAL A 23 -10.87 1.49 2.04
CA VAL A 23 -10.16 2.00 0.87
C VAL A 23 -9.68 0.83 0.01
N ALA A 24 -9.95 0.90 -1.29
CA ALA A 24 -9.50 -0.09 -2.26
C ALA A 24 -8.31 0.46 -3.05
N LYS A 25 -7.18 -0.27 -3.06
CA LYS A 25 -5.98 0.07 -3.83
C LYS A 25 -5.29 -1.20 -4.34
N CYS A 26 -5.03 -1.26 -5.64
CA CYS A 26 -4.27 -2.36 -6.23
C CYS A 26 -2.82 -2.43 -5.69
N TYR A 27 -2.38 -3.65 -5.38
CA TYR A 27 -0.97 -3.98 -5.18
C TYR A 27 -0.24 -4.10 -6.53
N GLY A 28 1.08 -3.86 -6.55
CA GLY A 28 1.92 -4.02 -7.74
C GLY A 28 2.57 -2.73 -8.28
N GLN A 29 2.20 -1.56 -7.75
CA GLN A 29 2.95 -0.32 -7.96
C GLN A 29 3.79 0.02 -6.72
N GLY A 30 4.59 1.08 -6.78
CA GLY A 30 5.49 1.49 -5.70
C GLY A 30 6.92 0.98 -5.83
N HIS A 31 7.26 0.38 -6.97
CA HIS A 31 8.63 -0.03 -7.24
C HIS A 31 9.52 1.21 -7.35
N TRP A 32 10.60 1.24 -6.57
CA TRP A 32 11.71 2.19 -6.69
C TRP A 32 12.87 1.62 -7.52
N ALA A 33 12.86 0.31 -7.76
CA ALA A 33 13.78 -0.43 -8.60
C ALA A 33 13.01 -1.09 -9.77
N TYR A 34 13.37 -2.33 -10.12
CA TYR A 34 12.79 -3.15 -11.19
C TYR A 34 13.11 -2.67 -12.62
N GLY A 35 12.92 -1.38 -12.91
CA GLY A 35 13.32 -0.81 -14.19
C GLY A 35 12.65 0.52 -14.49
N ARG A 36 12.98 1.08 -15.66
CA ARG A 36 12.59 2.44 -16.07
C ARG A 36 11.07 2.71 -16.13
N VAL A 37 10.26 1.67 -16.32
CA VAL A 37 8.80 1.81 -16.40
C VAL A 37 8.16 1.76 -15.02
N ALA A 38 8.65 0.84 -14.19
CA ALA A 38 8.11 0.54 -12.86
C ALA A 38 8.55 1.56 -11.80
N ALA A 39 9.76 2.10 -11.91
CA ALA A 39 10.26 3.17 -11.06
C ALA A 39 10.06 4.55 -11.68
N ARG A 40 9.97 5.58 -10.84
CA ARG A 40 9.92 6.98 -11.29
C ARG A 40 11.31 7.47 -11.68
N ASN A 41 12.32 7.12 -10.88
CA ASN A 41 13.72 7.34 -11.20
C ASN A 41 14.54 6.18 -10.63
N TYR A 42 14.90 5.23 -11.48
CA TYR A 42 15.66 4.03 -11.09
C TYR A 42 17.03 4.38 -10.50
N ALA A 43 17.74 5.33 -11.11
CA ALA A 43 19.08 5.74 -10.67
C ALA A 43 19.09 6.39 -9.28
N LYS A 44 17.94 6.96 -8.85
CA LYS A 44 17.77 7.58 -7.53
C LYS A 44 16.90 6.77 -6.57
N ALA A 45 16.59 5.51 -6.91
CA ALA A 45 15.67 4.67 -6.14
C ALA A 45 14.35 5.39 -5.80
N GLN A 46 13.76 6.12 -6.74
CA GLN A 46 12.49 6.82 -6.53
C GLN A 46 11.32 5.99 -7.04
N ALA A 47 10.37 5.71 -6.14
CA ALA A 47 9.19 4.90 -6.43
C ALA A 47 8.21 5.57 -7.42
N ARG A 48 7.56 4.75 -8.26
CA ARG A 48 6.37 5.17 -9.03
C ARG A 48 5.10 4.63 -8.38
N GLY A 49 4.23 5.52 -7.91
CA GLY A 49 3.09 5.15 -7.08
C GLY A 49 3.53 4.82 -5.64
N GLY A 50 2.68 4.13 -4.89
CA GLY A 50 2.96 3.72 -3.51
C GLY A 50 2.87 2.21 -3.32
N ASN A 51 3.81 1.63 -2.57
CA ASN A 51 3.88 0.21 -2.26
C ASN A 51 2.93 -0.12 -1.09
N ASN A 52 1.96 -1.01 -1.29
CA ASN A 52 1.00 -1.35 -0.24
C ASN A 52 1.67 -2.01 0.96
N ASN A 53 2.77 -2.75 0.75
CA ASN A 53 3.39 -3.48 1.85
C ASN A 53 4.04 -2.56 2.89
N ASP A 54 4.36 -1.31 2.53
CA ASP A 54 4.91 -0.31 3.45
C ASP A 54 3.90 0.12 4.53
N ILE A 55 2.62 -0.21 4.36
CA ILE A 55 1.56 0.08 5.34
C ILE A 55 0.99 -1.18 5.99
N LEU A 56 1.34 -2.38 5.54
CA LEU A 56 0.83 -3.63 6.11
C LEU A 56 1.58 -3.97 7.39
N VAL A 57 0.83 -4.28 8.44
CA VAL A 57 1.39 -4.73 9.72
C VAL A 57 1.91 -6.16 9.55
N ASP A 58 3.10 -6.42 10.09
CA ASP A 58 3.72 -7.74 10.11
C ASP A 58 3.01 -8.63 11.15
N ASP A 59 2.03 -9.42 10.69
CA ASP A 59 1.29 -10.37 11.52
C ASP A 59 0.93 -11.63 10.72
N TYR A 60 0.57 -12.70 11.44
CA TYR A 60 0.52 -14.05 10.91
C TYR A 60 -0.70 -14.82 11.43
N ASP A 61 -1.32 -15.60 10.57
CA ASP A 61 -2.13 -16.72 11.03
C ASP A 61 -1.22 -17.78 11.66
N ARG A 62 -1.24 -17.86 12.99
CA ARG A 62 -0.28 -18.67 13.76
C ARG A 62 -0.42 -20.18 13.53
N LEU A 63 -1.56 -20.66 13.03
CA LEU A 63 -1.75 -22.08 12.75
C LEU A 63 -1.12 -22.48 11.41
N SER A 64 -1.27 -21.66 10.36
CA SER A 64 -0.70 -21.96 9.03
C SER A 64 0.67 -21.34 8.77
N GLY A 65 1.06 -20.32 9.54
CA GLY A 65 2.24 -19.50 9.28
C GLY A 65 2.05 -18.46 8.16
N ALA A 66 0.84 -18.31 7.60
CA ALA A 66 0.58 -17.36 6.51
C ALA A 66 0.60 -15.90 6.98
N THR A 67 1.19 -14.99 6.19
CA THR A 67 1.18 -13.54 6.49
C THR A 67 -0.23 -12.96 6.33
N ALA A 68 -0.68 -12.15 7.29
CA ALA A 68 -1.95 -11.45 7.23
C ALA A 68 -1.89 -10.27 6.26
N ARG A 69 -2.55 -10.38 5.10
CA ARG A 69 -2.56 -9.34 4.05
C ARG A 69 -3.92 -8.67 3.85
N ASN A 70 -4.99 -9.26 4.40
CA ASN A 70 -6.38 -8.85 4.22
C ASN A 70 -7.14 -9.00 5.56
N GLY A 71 -8.42 -8.64 5.58
CA GLY A 71 -9.30 -8.95 6.72
C GLY A 71 -9.43 -7.84 7.78
N GLY A 72 -9.00 -6.61 7.47
CA GLY A 72 -9.23 -5.44 8.34
C GLY A 72 -8.21 -5.26 9.46
N PHE A 73 -7.17 -6.10 9.54
CA PHE A 73 -6.10 -5.94 10.53
C PHE A 73 -5.31 -4.64 10.33
N THR A 74 -5.06 -4.24 9.08
CA THR A 74 -4.40 -2.97 8.76
C THR A 74 -5.41 -1.83 8.67
N GLY A 75 -5.55 -1.08 9.77
CA GLY A 75 -6.25 0.21 9.78
C GLY A 75 -5.38 1.31 9.16
N VAL A 76 -5.99 2.20 8.38
CA VAL A 76 -5.29 3.34 7.75
C VAL A 76 -6.05 4.63 7.89
N ARG A 77 -5.30 5.74 7.91
CA ARG A 77 -5.83 7.10 7.72
C ARG A 77 -5.34 7.70 6.40
N ILE A 78 -6.14 8.59 5.82
CA ILE A 78 -5.83 9.27 4.56
C ILE A 78 -5.83 10.77 4.84
N GLN A 79 -4.80 11.46 4.35
CA GLN A 79 -4.68 12.92 4.38
C GLN A 79 -4.10 13.39 3.05
N LYS A 80 -4.42 14.63 2.66
CA LYS A 80 -3.76 15.29 1.52
C LYS A 80 -2.30 15.58 1.88
N VAL A 81 -1.41 15.47 0.89
CA VAL A 81 0.01 15.83 1.00
C VAL A 81 0.17 17.33 0.81
#